data_AF-A0A1D3DLA5-F1
#
_entry.id   AF-A0A1D3DLA5-F1
#
_cell.length_a   1.000
_cell.length_b   1.000
_cell.length_c   1.000
_cell.angle_alpha   90.00
_cell.angle_beta   90.00
_cell.angle_gamma   90.00
#
_symmetry.space_group_name_H-M   'P 1'
#
loop_
_entity.id
_entity.type
_entity.pdbx_description
1 polymer ?
#
loop_
_entity_poly.entity_id
_entity_poly.type
_entity_poly.pdbx_seq_one_letter_code
_entity_poly.pdbx_strand_id
1 'polypeptide(L)'
;MTQPQPQRCAVAHSTDTSPCEGPADAVRVRDRTGRERLGCVEHAARALASIEGATVSNGPSGYDQYLSLSGPQSAAHDAWRRAHHMHPYQWQTTEETAAR
;
A
#
# COMPACT_ATOMS: atom_id res chain seq x y z
N MET A 1 24.26 9.61 11.43
CA MET A 1 23.60 8.34 11.81
C MET A 1 22.74 7.93 10.61
N THR A 2 23.32 7.18 9.67
CA THR A 2 22.66 6.81 8.41
C THR A 2 21.68 5.68 8.69
N GLN A 3 20.37 5.94 8.59
CA GLN A 3 19.38 4.88 8.62
C GLN A 3 19.63 3.94 7.43
N PRO A 4 19.60 2.61 7.60
CA PRO A 4 19.74 1.68 6.49
C PRO A 4 18.62 1.98 5.50
N GLN A 5 18.98 2.22 4.23
CA GLN A 5 18.03 2.42 3.14
C GLN A 5 16.97 1.30 3.23
N PRO A 6 15.69 1.61 3.47
CA PRO A 6 14.69 0.57 3.57
C PRO A 6 14.66 -0.13 2.22
N GLN A 7 14.93 -1.44 2.22
CA GLN A 7 14.63 -2.26 1.07
C GLN A 7 13.18 -1.98 0.68
N ARG A 8 12.95 -1.59 -0.58
CA ARG A 8 11.61 -1.22 -1.06
C ARG A 8 10.60 -2.28 -0.60
N CYS A 9 9.46 -1.84 -0.05
CA CYS A 9 8.48 -2.78 0.49
C CYS A 9 7.96 -3.73 -0.60
N ALA A 10 7.52 -4.93 -0.24
CA ALA A 10 7.16 -5.97 -1.21
C ALA A 10 5.95 -5.61 -2.10
N VAL A 11 5.14 -4.64 -1.68
CA VAL A 11 4.01 -4.09 -2.45
C VAL A 11 4.48 -3.05 -3.48
N ALA A 12 5.66 -2.47 -3.31
CA ALA A 12 6.18 -1.44 -4.20
C ALA A 12 6.43 -2.02 -5.60
N HIS A 13 5.72 -1.50 -6.61
CA HIS A 13 5.91 -1.95 -7.98
C HIS A 13 7.34 -1.65 -8.44
N SER A 14 7.93 -2.47 -9.30
CA SER A 14 9.35 -2.33 -9.73
C SER A 14 9.64 -0.98 -10.40
N THR A 15 8.65 -0.42 -11.09
CA THR A 15 8.74 0.88 -11.78
C THR A 15 8.34 2.08 -10.93
N ASP A 16 7.87 1.86 -9.70
CA ASP A 16 7.51 2.93 -8.80
C ASP A 16 8.77 3.55 -8.17
N THR A 17 9.05 4.82 -8.46
CA THR A 17 10.22 5.51 -7.91
C THR A 17 9.92 6.23 -6.59
N SER A 18 8.67 6.22 -6.11
CA SER A 18 8.30 6.87 -4.86
C SER A 18 9.00 6.21 -3.66
N PRO A 19 9.46 7.01 -2.69
CA PRO A 19 10.02 6.47 -1.46
C PRO A 19 8.95 5.75 -0.63
N CYS A 20 9.35 4.76 0.16
CA CYS A 20 8.44 4.13 1.12
C CYS A 20 8.10 5.12 2.24
N GLU A 21 6.84 5.13 2.69
CA GLU A 21 6.36 5.95 3.81
C GLU A 21 5.97 5.03 4.97
N GLY A 22 6.78 5.03 6.03
CA GLY A 22 6.60 4.17 7.20
C GLY A 22 7.14 2.73 7.02
N PRO A 23 6.84 1.82 7.98
CA PRO A 23 7.25 0.43 7.97
C PRO A 23 6.82 -0.30 6.71
N ALA A 24 7.68 -1.19 6.22
CA ALA A 24 7.43 -1.98 5.00
C ALA A 24 6.29 -3.01 5.15
N ASP A 25 5.79 -3.20 6.37
CA ASP A 25 4.75 -4.13 6.78
C ASP A 25 3.60 -3.44 7.55
N ALA A 26 3.44 -2.12 7.37
CA ALA A 26 2.38 -1.36 8.03
C ALA A 26 0.97 -1.73 7.52
N VAL A 27 0.84 -2.09 6.24
CA VAL A 27 -0.44 -2.36 5.57
C VAL A 27 -0.40 -3.71 4.86
N ARG A 28 -1.45 -4.49 5.02
CA ARG A 28 -1.70 -5.70 4.24
C ARG A 28 -2.67 -5.38 3.11
N VAL A 29 -2.21 -5.54 1.87
CA VAL A 29 -3.03 -5.46 0.66
C VAL A 29 -3.45 -6.88 0.28
N ARG A 30 -4.74 -7.08 0.00
CA ARG A 30 -5.30 -8.35 -0.47
C ARG A 30 -6.01 -8.13 -1.80
N ASP A 31 -5.63 -8.89 -2.82
CA ASP A 31 -6.30 -8.83 -4.13
C ASP A 31 -7.51 -9.77 -4.22
N ARG A 32 -8.27 -9.66 -5.32
CA ARG A 32 -9.51 -10.44 -5.56
C ARG A 32 -9.32 -11.96 -5.59
N THR A 33 -8.12 -12.44 -5.91
CA THR A 33 -7.74 -13.86 -5.88
C THR A 33 -7.36 -14.34 -4.48
N GLY A 34 -7.32 -13.43 -3.50
CA GLY A 34 -6.99 -13.71 -2.10
C GLY A 34 -5.49 -13.71 -1.81
N ARG A 35 -4.64 -13.28 -2.75
CA ARG A 35 -3.21 -13.12 -2.48
C ARG A 35 -2.99 -11.90 -1.61
N GLU A 36 -2.11 -12.04 -0.63
CA GLU A 36 -1.82 -10.99 0.33
C GLU A 36 -0.36 -10.55 0.24
N ARG A 37 -0.13 -9.25 0.38
CA ARG A 37 1.19 -8.63 0.37
C ARG A 37 1.26 -7.58 1.47
N LEU A 38 2.42 -7.50 2.13
CA LEU A 38 2.71 -6.48 3.13
C LEU A 38 3.47 -5.31 2.50
N GLY A 39 3.03 -4.11 2.82
CA GLY A 39 3.56 -2.87 2.26
C GLY A 39 3.50 -1.70 3.24
N CYS A 40 4.20 -0.63 2.87
CA CYS A 40 4.07 0.66 3.51
C CYS A 40 2.80 1.40 3.05
N VAL A 41 2.44 2.50 3.69
CA VAL A 41 1.19 3.24 3.43
C VAL A 41 1.10 3.76 1.99
N GLU A 42 2.17 4.39 1.50
CA GLU A 42 2.22 4.97 0.14
C GLU A 42 2.05 3.90 -0.96
N HIS A 43 2.83 2.82 -0.90
CA HIS A 43 2.76 1.77 -1.91
C HIS A 43 1.49 0.93 -1.79
N ALA A 44 0.94 0.74 -0.58
CA ALA A 44 -0.35 0.09 -0.39
C ALA A 44 -1.49 0.94 -0.93
N ALA A 45 -1.46 2.26 -0.75
CA ALA A 45 -2.43 3.17 -1.35
C ALA A 45 -2.40 3.08 -2.88
N ARG A 46 -1.20 3.09 -3.48
CA ARG A 46 -1.06 2.99 -4.93
C ARG A 46 -1.48 1.62 -5.47
N ALA A 47 -1.17 0.54 -4.75
CA ALA A 47 -1.63 -0.80 -5.10
C ALA A 47 -3.16 -0.90 -5.02
N LEU A 48 -3.78 -0.34 -3.98
CA LEU A 48 -5.23 -0.28 -3.83
C LEU A 48 -5.90 0.54 -4.93
N ALA A 49 -5.31 1.66 -5.34
CA ALA A 49 -5.80 2.46 -6.46
C ALA A 49 -5.69 1.73 -7.82
N SER A 50 -4.80 0.75 -7.94
CA SER A 50 -4.47 0.11 -9.21
C SER A 50 -5.06 -1.29 -9.40
N ILE A 51 -5.27 -2.02 -8.32
CA ILE A 51 -5.75 -3.41 -8.37
C ILE A 51 -7.26 -3.41 -8.12
N GLU A 52 -8.02 -3.75 -9.15
CA GLU A 52 -9.48 -3.86 -9.04
C GLU A 52 -9.89 -4.92 -8.00
N GLY A 53 -10.79 -4.54 -7.08
CA GLY A 53 -11.26 -5.40 -6.00
C GLY A 53 -10.24 -5.64 -4.90
N ALA A 54 -9.14 -4.90 -4.86
CA ALA A 54 -8.21 -4.96 -3.75
C ALA A 54 -8.82 -4.38 -2.46
N THR A 55 -8.38 -4.92 -1.34
CA THR A 55 -8.74 -4.46 0.00
C THR A 55 -7.48 -4.23 0.82
N VAL A 56 -7.57 -3.37 1.83
CA VAL A 56 -6.47 -3.06 2.74
C VAL A 56 -6.88 -3.34 4.18
N SER A 57 -5.94 -3.85 4.95
CA SER A 57 -6.06 -4.12 6.38
C SER A 57 -4.74 -3.83 7.09
N ASN A 58 -4.74 -3.71 8.41
CA ASN A 58 -3.52 -3.39 9.14
C ASN A 58 -2.53 -4.56 9.10
N GLY A 59 -1.27 -4.24 8.83
CA GLY A 59 -0.16 -5.17 8.97
C GLY A 59 0.41 -5.17 10.40
N PRO A 60 1.44 -5.99 10.66
CA PRO A 60 2.04 -6.12 11.99
C PRO A 60 2.56 -4.81 12.57
N SER A 61 3.10 -3.91 11.75
CA SER A 61 3.56 -2.60 12.22
C SER A 61 2.50 -1.49 12.11
N GLY A 62 1.28 -1.81 11.63
CA GLY A 62 0.24 -0.85 11.29
C GLY A 62 -0.44 -0.15 12.48
N TYR A 63 -0.18 -0.64 13.69
CA TYR A 63 -0.66 -0.07 14.96
C TYR A 63 0.42 0.65 15.77
N ASP A 64 1.70 0.42 15.47
CA ASP A 64 2.83 0.90 16.30
C ASP A 64 3.17 2.38 16.04
N GLN A 65 3.01 2.85 14.79
CA GLN A 65 3.39 4.21 14.40
C GLN A 65 2.32 5.31 14.58
N TYR A 66 1.07 4.97 14.92
CA TYR A 66 -0.05 5.93 14.97
C TYR A 66 -0.56 6.25 16.38
N LEU A 67 0.27 5.96 17.40
CA LEU A 67 -0.02 6.27 18.80
C LEU A 67 0.27 7.74 19.17
N SER A 68 0.07 8.69 18.24
CA SER A 68 0.30 10.13 18.48
C SER A 68 -0.99 10.94 18.37
N LEU A 69 -1.51 11.35 19.54
CA LEU A 69 -2.33 12.54 19.91
C LEU A 69 -3.53 13.00 19.04
N SER A 70 -3.87 12.38 17.91
CA SER A 70 -5.02 12.76 17.06
C SER A 70 -6.01 11.62 16.77
N GLY A 71 -6.05 10.62 17.65
CA GLY A 71 -6.90 9.42 17.52
C GLY A 71 -6.27 8.34 16.63
N PRO A 72 -6.66 7.05 16.78
CA PRO A 72 -6.02 5.95 16.07
C PRO A 72 -6.45 5.94 14.60
N GLN A 73 -5.84 6.76 13.76
CA GLN A 73 -5.89 6.55 12.31
C GLN A 73 -4.92 5.41 12.00
N SER A 74 -5.46 4.23 11.70
CA SER A 74 -4.63 3.07 11.40
C SER A 74 -3.99 3.19 10.01
N ALA A 75 -2.80 2.62 9.81
CA ALA A 75 -2.09 2.65 8.54
C ALA A 75 -2.95 2.23 7.33
N ALA A 76 -3.86 1.27 7.51
CA ALA A 76 -4.79 0.85 6.45
C ALA A 76 -5.82 1.92 6.07
N HIS A 77 -6.31 2.71 7.04
CA HIS A 77 -7.23 3.80 6.79
C HIS A 77 -6.53 4.91 5.99
N ASP A 78 -5.30 5.26 6.37
CA ASP A 78 -4.51 6.26 5.66
C ASP A 78 -4.21 5.82 4.22
N ALA A 79 -3.84 4.55 4.04
CA ALA A 79 -3.65 3.98 2.71
C ALA A 79 -4.94 4.05 1.87
N TRP A 80 -6.09 3.70 2.46
CA TRP A 80 -7.38 3.78 1.80
C TRP A 80 -7.75 5.21 1.39
N ARG A 81 -7.63 6.18 2.32
CA ARG A 81 -7.93 7.59 2.04
C ARG A 81 -7.05 8.12 0.91
N ARG A 82 -5.76 7.82 0.96
CA ARG A 82 -4.79 8.30 -0.03
C ARG A 82 -5.03 7.66 -1.40
N ALA A 83 -5.41 6.38 -1.45
CA ALA A 83 -5.74 5.68 -2.70
C ALA A 83 -6.84 6.39 -3.51
N HIS A 84 -7.87 6.95 -2.85
CA HIS A 84 -8.94 7.71 -3.50
C HIS A 84 -8.49 9.01 -4.16
N HIS A 85 -7.32 9.51 -3.80
CA HIS A 85 -6.71 10.70 -4.39
C HIS A 85 -5.52 10.35 -5.31
N MET A 86 -5.21 9.07 -5.48
CA MET A 86 -4.16 8.62 -6.38
C MET A 86 -4.74 8.23 -7.73
N HIS A 87 -3.98 8.55 -8.77
CA HIS A 87 -4.21 7.90 -10.05
C HIS A 87 -3.71 6.44 -9.95
N PRO A 88 -4.45 5.48 -10.51
CA PRO A 88 -3.96 4.12 -10.71
C PRO A 88 -2.60 4.16 -11.43
N TYR A 89 -1.82 3.08 -11.35
CA TYR A 89 -0.73 2.90 -12.28
C TYR A 89 -1.27 3.00 -13.72
N GLN A 90 -0.61 3.84 -14.52
CA GLN A 90 -0.96 4.23 -15.90
C GLN A 90 -1.22 3.10 -16.92
N TRP A 91 -1.10 1.83 -16.52
CA TRP A 91 -1.29 0.66 -17.39
C TRP A 91 -2.19 -0.43 -16.77
N GLN A 92 -2.70 -0.26 -15.54
CA GLN A 92 -3.61 -1.24 -14.91
C GLN A 92 -5.09 -0.83 -14.97
N THR A 93 -5.45 0.22 -15.70
CA THR A 93 -6.84 0.70 -15.67
C THR A 93 -7.85 -0.14 -16.45
N THR A 94 -7.50 -1.01 -17.41
CA THR A 94 -8.59 -1.67 -18.19
C THR A 94 -8.31 -2.96 -18.96
N GLU A 95 -7.09 -3.47 -19.17
CA GLU A 95 -6.89 -4.40 -20.31
C GLU A 95 -6.50 -5.86 -20.01
N GLU A 96 -5.93 -6.19 -18.84
CA GLU A 96 -5.47 -7.58 -18.56
C GLU A 96 -6.52 -8.54 -17.95
N THR A 97 -7.82 -8.19 -18.00
CA THR A 97 -8.91 -9.17 -17.73
C THR A 97 -9.64 -9.60 -19.02
N ALA A 98 -9.34 -9.01 -20.19
CA ALA A 98 -10.03 -9.35 -21.45
C ALA A 98 -9.36 -10.47 -22.29
N ALA A 99 -8.27 -11.07 -21.80
CA ALA A 99 -7.47 -12.03 -22.58
C ALA A 99 -7.32 -13.44 -21.96
N ARG A 100 -8.34 -13.95 -21.25
CA ARG A 100 -8.43 -15.38 -20.92
C ARG A 100 -9.80 -15.96 -21.23
#